data_AF-A0A497SJB1-F1
#
_entry.id   AF-A0A497SJB1-F1
#
_cell.length_a   1.000
_cell.length_b   1.000
_cell.length_c   1.000
_cell.angle_alpha   90.00
_cell.angle_beta   90.00
_cell.angle_gamma   90.00
#
_symmetry.space_group_name_H-M   'P 1'
#
loop_
_entity.id
_entity.type
_entity.pdbx_description
1 polymer ?
#
loop_
_entity_poly.entity_id
_entity_poly.type
_entity_poly.pdbx_seq_one_letter_code
_entity_poly.pdbx_strand_id
1 'polypeptide(L)'
;MMETRRQLVHFSGLLFVLLAQVVGGVSAGIYFFLIAATFLAYSEYVVRETKRTMGMLESLEKRMRDFVIRFERKDVKRPFSGAIWFYAGCGFTFLLFSLPEASAACAMLAVGDSVSTLVGKR
;
A
#
# COMPACT_ATOMS: atom_id res chain seq x y z
N MET A 1 -5.32 -7.02 -16.12
CA MET A 1 -6.28 -6.59 -15.07
C MET A 1 -5.69 -6.55 -13.66
N MET A 2 -4.72 -7.40 -13.29
CA MET A 2 -4.09 -7.37 -11.95
C MET A 2 -3.20 -6.13 -11.71
N GLU A 3 -2.49 -5.64 -12.74
CA GLU A 3 -1.58 -4.49 -12.60
C GLU A 3 -2.30 -3.16 -12.31
N THR A 4 -3.43 -2.90 -12.99
CA THR A 4 -4.29 -1.70 -12.76
C THR A 4 -4.85 -1.65 -11.34
N ARG A 5 -5.11 -2.83 -10.77
CA ARG A 5 -5.61 -2.99 -9.41
C ARG A 5 -4.54 -2.66 -8.37
N ARG A 6 -3.30 -3.16 -8.55
CA ARG A 6 -2.17 -2.79 -7.69
C ARG A 6 -1.91 -1.28 -7.70
N GLN A 7 -2.04 -0.64 -8.86
CA GLN A 7 -1.84 0.81 -8.99
C GLN A 7 -2.91 1.65 -8.31
N LEU A 8 -4.14 1.16 -8.13
CA LEU A 8 -5.13 1.87 -7.31
C LEU A 8 -4.65 2.06 -5.87
N VAL A 9 -3.86 1.11 -5.34
CA VAL A 9 -3.25 1.24 -4.01
C VAL A 9 -2.20 2.35 -4.00
N HIS A 10 -1.35 2.44 -5.03
CA HIS A 10 -0.36 3.52 -5.14
C HIS A 10 -1.00 4.88 -5.44
N PHE A 11 -2.05 4.91 -6.26
CA PHE A 11 -2.84 6.10 -6.55
C PHE A 11 -3.55 6.61 -5.29
N SER A 12 -4.02 5.71 -4.41
CA SER A 12 -4.53 6.13 -3.09
C SER A 12 -3.47 6.87 -2.25
N GLY A 13 -2.19 6.65 -2.52
CA GLY A 13 -1.08 7.43 -1.98
C GLY A 13 -1.18 8.94 -2.25
N LEU A 14 -1.73 9.37 -3.40
CA LEU A 14 -1.97 10.79 -3.68
C LEU A 14 -2.97 11.41 -2.71
N LEU A 15 -4.03 10.68 -2.34
CA LEU A 15 -5.00 11.15 -1.34
C LEU A 15 -4.30 11.38 0.01
N PHE A 16 -3.39 10.48 0.40
CA PHE A 16 -2.63 10.63 1.65
C PHE A 16 -1.62 11.78 1.60
N VAL A 17 -1.02 12.08 0.44
CA VAL A 17 -0.17 13.28 0.27
C VAL A 17 -0.99 14.57 0.39
N LEU A 18 -2.23 14.60 -0.10
CA LEU A 18 -3.12 15.75 0.10
C LEU A 18 -3.54 15.90 1.57
N LEU A 19 -3.87 14.80 2.24
CA LEU A 19 -4.18 14.80 3.67
C LEU A 19 -2.97 15.26 4.52
N ALA A 20 -1.74 14.95 4.09
CA ALA A 20 -0.54 15.42 4.76
C ALA A 20 -0.42 16.95 4.83
N GLN A 21 -1.03 17.69 3.89
CA GLN A 21 -1.07 19.16 3.92
C GLN A 21 -1.91 19.69 5.10
N VAL A 22 -2.90 18.92 5.55
CA VAL A 22 -3.80 19.30 6.65
C VAL A 22 -3.20 18.92 8.00
N VAL A 23 -2.55 17.75 8.07
CA VAL A 23 -2.13 17.13 9.34
C VAL A 23 -0.67 17.48 9.69
N GLY A 24 0.12 17.96 8.72
CA GLY A 24 1.52 18.32 8.89
C GLY A 24 2.49 17.17 8.66
N GLY A 25 3.75 17.50 8.36
CA GLY A 25 4.75 16.54 7.85
C GLY A 25 5.05 15.38 8.79
N VAL A 26 5.41 15.68 10.04
CA VAL A 26 5.76 14.64 11.04
C VAL A 26 4.58 13.70 11.30
N SER A 27 3.38 14.25 11.50
CA SER A 27 2.16 13.47 11.71
C SER A 27 1.84 12.58 10.50
N ALA A 28 1.97 13.12 9.29
CA ALA A 28 1.79 12.34 8.06
C ALA A 28 2.79 11.17 7.98
N GLY A 29 4.06 11.42 8.34
CA GLY A 29 5.07 10.37 8.44
C GLY A 29 4.65 9.23 9.38
N ILE A 30 4.14 9.55 10.57
CA ILE A 30 3.63 8.55 11.53
C ILE A 30 2.46 7.76 10.94
N TYR A 31 1.49 8.42 10.31
CA TYR A 31 0.37 7.73 9.67
C TYR A 31 0.82 6.79 8.55
N PHE A 32 1.81 7.20 7.75
CA PHE A 32 2.38 6.34 6.72
C PHE A 32 3.03 5.07 7.31
N PHE A 33 3.75 5.20 8.44
CA PHE A 33 4.27 4.02 9.16
C PHE A 33 3.17 3.12 9.72
N LEU A 34 2.08 3.69 10.27
CA LEU A 34 0.94 2.91 10.77
C LEU A 34 0.24 2.13 9.64
N ILE A 35 0.11 2.74 8.46
CA ILE A 35 -0.43 2.07 7.27
C ILE A 35 0.51 0.93 6.85
N ALA A 36 1.82 1.17 6.77
CA ALA A 36 2.79 0.15 6.44
C ALA A 36 2.78 -1.03 7.44
N ALA A 37 2.70 -0.73 8.73
CA ALA A 37 2.59 -1.74 9.80
C ALA A 37 1.30 -2.56 9.69
N THR A 38 0.18 -1.94 9.32
CA THR A 38 -1.09 -2.62 9.10
C THR A 38 -1.00 -3.58 7.90
N PHE A 39 -0.42 -3.14 6.78
CA PHE A 39 -0.16 -4.03 5.64
C PHE A 39 0.78 -5.17 6.00
N LEU A 40 1.81 -4.93 6.82
CA LEU A 40 2.72 -5.96 7.30
C LEU A 40 2.02 -6.99 8.19
N ALA A 41 1.23 -6.53 9.16
CA ALA A 41 0.46 -7.39 10.07
C ALA A 41 -0.57 -8.22 9.28
N TYR A 42 -1.27 -7.60 8.33
CA TYR A 42 -2.23 -8.29 7.48
C TYR A 42 -1.56 -9.29 6.53
N SER A 43 -0.40 -8.94 5.97
CA SER A 43 0.39 -9.86 5.15
C SER A 43 0.81 -11.11 5.94
N GLU A 44 1.27 -10.91 7.17
CA GLU A 44 1.64 -12.00 8.08
C GLU A 44 0.44 -12.87 8.46
N TYR A 45 -0.71 -12.24 8.74
CA TYR A 45 -1.99 -12.91 8.99
C TYR A 45 -2.35 -13.84 7.82
N VAL A 46 -2.36 -13.31 6.58
CA VAL A 46 -2.69 -14.10 5.38
C VAL A 46 -1.74 -15.29 5.20
N VAL A 47 -0.43 -15.10 5.41
CA VAL A 47 0.57 -16.17 5.29
C VAL A 47 0.36 -17.26 6.37
N ARG A 48 -0.02 -16.89 7.59
CA ARG A 48 -0.24 -17.82 8.71
C ARG A 48 -1.59 -18.56 8.63
N GLU A 49 -2.65 -17.85 8.28
CA GLU A 49 -4.01 -18.40 8.09
C GLU A 49 -4.08 -19.39 6.94
N THR A 50 -3.31 -19.18 5.87
CA THR A 50 -3.19 -20.16 4.78
C THR A 50 -2.69 -21.53 5.29
N LYS A 51 -2.08 -21.60 6.48
CA LYS A 51 -1.64 -22.84 7.15
C LYS A 51 -2.59 -23.39 8.21
N ARG A 52 -3.64 -22.67 8.61
CA ARG A 52 -4.58 -23.11 9.67
C ARG A 52 -5.98 -23.29 9.07
N THR A 53 -6.45 -24.54 9.04
CA THR A 53 -7.78 -24.91 8.56
C THR A 53 -8.85 -24.13 9.34
N MET A 54 -9.77 -23.52 8.59
CA MET A 54 -10.65 -22.42 8.98
C MET A 54 -11.85 -22.83 9.87
N GLY A 55 -12.40 -21.85 10.59
CA GLY A 55 -13.62 -21.94 11.41
C GLY A 55 -14.67 -20.87 11.04
N MET A 56 -15.91 -21.05 11.54
CA MET A 56 -17.21 -20.48 11.11
C MET A 56 -17.37 -18.97 10.80
N LEU A 57 -16.38 -18.08 11.01
CA LEU A 57 -16.43 -16.68 10.54
C LEU A 57 -16.03 -16.52 9.05
N GLU A 58 -15.97 -17.63 8.32
CA GLU A 58 -15.32 -17.79 7.02
C GLU A 58 -15.86 -16.95 5.87
N SER A 59 -17.15 -16.68 5.75
CA SER A 59 -17.69 -16.25 4.44
C SER A 59 -17.34 -14.80 4.07
N LEU A 60 -17.43 -13.89 5.04
CA LEU A 60 -17.12 -12.47 4.84
C LEU A 60 -15.61 -12.26 4.78
N GLU A 61 -14.89 -12.94 5.68
CA GLU A 61 -13.43 -12.85 5.75
C GLU A 61 -12.78 -13.45 4.51
N LYS A 62 -13.26 -14.61 4.03
CA LYS A 62 -12.80 -15.21 2.78
C LYS A 62 -13.13 -14.32 1.58
N ARG A 63 -14.28 -13.65 1.55
CA ARG A 63 -14.60 -12.68 0.48
C ARG A 63 -13.67 -11.48 0.50
N MET A 64 -13.38 -10.91 1.67
CA MET A 64 -12.43 -9.80 1.77
C MET A 64 -11.00 -10.27 1.43
N ARG A 65 -10.57 -11.42 1.94
CA ARG A 65 -9.27 -12.01 1.64
C ARG A 65 -9.11 -12.28 0.14
N ASP A 66 -10.08 -12.94 -0.48
CA ASP A 66 -10.07 -13.20 -1.92
C ASP A 66 -10.15 -11.91 -2.72
N PHE A 67 -10.89 -10.91 -2.24
CA PHE A 67 -10.92 -9.59 -2.88
C PHE A 67 -9.54 -8.95 -2.86
N VAL A 68 -8.86 -8.90 -1.71
CA VAL A 68 -7.57 -8.24 -1.55
C VAL A 68 -6.44 -9.05 -2.21
N ILE A 69 -6.43 -10.38 -2.13
CA ILE A 69 -5.44 -11.24 -2.82
C ILE A 69 -5.55 -11.11 -4.34
N ARG A 70 -6.72 -10.79 -4.92
CA ARG A 70 -6.84 -10.52 -6.37
C ARG A 70 -6.03 -9.30 -6.84
N PHE A 71 -5.52 -8.47 -5.93
CA PHE A 71 -4.64 -7.33 -6.24
C PHE A 71 -3.16 -7.74 -6.26
N GLU A 72 -2.82 -8.94 -5.81
CA GLU A 72 -1.45 -9.47 -5.74
C GLU A 72 -1.10 -10.36 -6.94
N ARG A 73 0.20 -10.49 -7.24
CA ARG A 73 0.66 -11.45 -8.27
C ARG A 73 0.62 -12.87 -7.68
N LYS A 74 0.38 -13.87 -8.54
CA LYS A 74 0.24 -15.27 -8.12
C LYS A 74 1.52 -15.87 -7.52
N ASP A 75 2.69 -15.30 -7.81
CA ASP A 75 4.00 -15.88 -7.47
C ASP A 75 4.75 -15.12 -6.36
N VAL A 76 4.07 -14.29 -5.57
CA VAL A 76 4.73 -13.48 -4.53
C VAL A 76 4.83 -14.25 -3.22
N LYS A 77 6.05 -14.42 -2.70
CA LYS A 77 6.31 -15.08 -1.40
C LYS A 77 5.64 -14.37 -0.21
N ARG A 78 5.42 -13.06 -0.30
CA ARG A 78 4.77 -12.23 0.73
C ARG A 78 3.80 -11.23 0.08
N PRO A 79 2.49 -11.33 0.33
CA PRO A 79 1.52 -10.40 -0.23
C PRO A 79 1.75 -8.98 0.32
N PHE A 80 1.39 -7.95 -0.44
CA PHE A 80 1.44 -6.53 -0.07
C PHE A 80 2.84 -5.95 0.13
N SER A 81 3.90 -6.67 -0.24
CA SER A 81 5.29 -6.20 -0.10
C SER A 81 5.51 -4.83 -0.76
N GLY A 82 4.96 -4.60 -1.95
CA GLY A 82 5.02 -3.30 -2.64
C GLY A 82 4.36 -2.16 -1.84
N ALA A 83 3.17 -2.42 -1.27
CA ALA A 83 2.47 -1.43 -0.45
C ALA A 83 3.23 -1.12 0.85
N ILE A 84 3.79 -2.14 1.50
CA ILE A 84 4.60 -1.99 2.72
C ILE A 84 5.78 -1.06 2.45
N TRP A 85 6.57 -1.32 1.39
CA TRP A 85 7.73 -0.50 1.06
C TRP A 85 7.36 0.90 0.59
N PHE A 86 6.29 1.04 -0.18
CA PHE A 86 5.79 2.33 -0.63
C PHE A 86 5.42 3.24 0.54
N TYR A 87 4.58 2.75 1.46
CA TYR A 87 4.13 3.54 2.60
C TYR A 87 5.24 3.77 3.63
N ALA A 88 6.11 2.78 3.88
CA ALA A 88 7.27 2.98 4.76
C ALA A 88 8.24 4.02 4.16
N GLY A 89 8.48 3.97 2.84
CA GLY A 89 9.29 4.96 2.12
C GLY A 89 8.71 6.37 2.26
N CYS A 90 7.40 6.54 2.02
CA CYS A 90 6.72 7.81 2.24
C CYS A 90 6.86 8.29 3.70
N GLY A 91 6.72 7.37 4.66
CA GLY A 91 6.93 7.66 6.08
C GLY A 91 8.31 8.27 6.36
N PHE A 92 9.38 7.66 5.85
CA PHE A 92 10.72 8.21 5.96
C PHE A 92 10.86 9.56 5.26
N THR A 93 10.30 9.73 4.06
CA THR A 93 10.38 10.99 3.33
C THR A 93 9.73 12.14 4.12
N PHE A 94 8.56 11.93 4.71
CA PHE A 94 7.86 12.95 5.49
C PHE A 94 8.49 13.21 6.88
N LEU A 95 9.31 12.30 7.41
CA LEU A 95 10.10 12.52 8.61
C LEU A 95 11.40 13.27 8.34
N LEU A 96 12.03 13.04 7.19
CA LEU A 96 13.38 13.53 6.88
C LEU A 96 13.40 14.86 6.10
N PHE A 97 12.34 15.15 5.34
CA PHE A 97 12.28 16.31 4.45
C PHE A 97 11.17 17.28 4.85
N SER A 98 11.26 18.51 4.34
CA SER A 98 10.19 19.50 4.54
C SER A 98 8.90 19.05 3.86
N LEU A 99 7.76 19.52 4.37
CA LEU A 99 6.44 19.15 3.84
C LEU A 99 6.33 19.32 2.31
N PRO A 100 6.80 20.43 1.69
CA PRO A 100 6.74 20.58 0.23
C PRO A 100 7.59 19.56 -0.53
N GLU A 101 8.83 19.32 -0.08
CA GLU A 101 9.76 18.38 -0.71
C GLU A 101 9.25 16.95 -0.61
N ALA A 102 8.81 16.53 0.58
CA ALA A 102 8.25 15.21 0.81
C ALA A 102 6.99 14.98 -0.01
N SER A 103 6.12 15.97 -0.09
CA SER A 103 4.87 15.89 -0.86
C SER A 103 5.15 15.78 -2.35
N ALA A 104 6.09 16.57 -2.88
CA ALA A 104 6.50 16.48 -4.28
C ALA A 104 7.10 15.11 -4.60
N ALA A 105 8.02 14.62 -3.78
CA ALA A 105 8.66 13.32 -3.98
C ALA A 105 7.65 12.15 -3.94
N CYS A 106 6.80 12.11 -2.91
CA CYS A 106 5.78 11.06 -2.77
C CYS A 106 4.71 11.15 -3.87
N ALA A 107 4.30 12.36 -4.28
CA ALA A 107 3.36 12.52 -5.38
C ALA A 107 3.95 12.09 -6.72
N MET A 108 5.20 12.47 -7.02
CA MET A 108 5.89 12.02 -8.24
C MET A 108 6.02 10.49 -8.27
N LEU A 109 6.34 9.87 -7.14
CA LEU A 109 6.44 8.41 -7.03
C LEU A 109 5.07 7.74 -7.19
N ALA A 110 4.02 8.25 -6.55
CA ALA A 110 2.66 7.73 -6.68
C ALA A 110 2.12 7.86 -8.12
N VAL A 111 2.36 9.00 -8.78
CA VAL A 111 1.99 9.22 -10.19
C VAL A 111 2.83 8.33 -11.11
N GLY A 112 4.15 8.28 -10.92
CA GLY A 112 5.05 7.45 -11.72
C GLY A 112 4.69 5.97 -11.65
N ASP A 113 4.44 5.46 -10.44
CA ASP A 113 3.99 4.09 -10.22
C ASP A 113 2.64 3.84 -10.88
N SER A 114 1.72 4.82 -10.87
CA SER A 114 0.39 4.71 -11.51
C SER A 114 0.44 4.82 -13.05
N VAL A 115 1.40 5.56 -13.61
CA VAL A 115 1.53 5.81 -15.06
C VAL A 115 2.44 4.79 -15.75
N SER A 116 3.35 4.13 -15.03
CA SER A 116 4.29 3.13 -15.57
C SER A 116 3.63 2.01 -16.41
N THR A 117 2.35 1.71 -16.17
CA THR A 117 1.58 0.70 -16.91
C THR A 117 0.90 1.19 -18.18
N LEU A 118 0.75 2.51 -18.36
CA LEU A 118 0.30 3.08 -19.64
C LEU A 118 1.40 2.95 -20.69
N VAL A 119 2.66 3.06 -20.26
CA VAL A 119 3.83 2.99 -21.14
C VAL A 119 4.26 1.54 -21.41
N GLY A 120 4.04 0.62 -20.46
CA GLY A 120 4.40 -0.80 -20.58
C GLY A 120 3.42 -1.69 -21.36
N LYS A 121 2.38 -1.14 -22.00
CA LYS A 121 1.42 -1.88 -22.85
C LYS A 121 1.77 -1.79 -24.35
N ARG A 122 3.02 -2.03 -24.70
CA ARG A 122 3.43 -2.42 -26.06
C ARG A 122 4.01 -3.82 -26.03
#